data_AF-A0A1H3S3T7-F1
#
_entry.id   AF-A0A1H3S3T7-F1
#
_cell.length_a   1.000
_cell.length_b   1.000
_cell.length_c   1.000
_cell.angle_alpha   90.00
_cell.angle_beta   90.00
_cell.angle_gamma   90.00
#
_symmetry.space_group_name_H-M   'P 1'
#
loop_
_entity.id
_entity.type
_entity.pdbx_description
1 polymer ?
#
loop_
_entity_poly.entity_id
_entity_poly.type
_entity_poly.pdbx_seq_one_letter_code
_entity_poly.pdbx_strand_id
1 'polypeptide(L)'
;MSPLSRRFVCPAIAVSLCLAVGACMASDRAAPPAASAGSGAAASATVPVTEPTPMPSQTDPADRSSPPKAQVGEAAGAGPFGQFIVKYRDDSQPLKQVGAVQPRLERTAAQFGKRGLTLTWKHRMGINADVFSVSPALDRAEAAALMNAFAADPDVQFIEPDNHISLGPIIRSPAPVEK
;
A
#
# COMPACT_ATOMS: atom_id res chain seq x y z
N MET A 1 38.09 -14.33 33.92
CA MET A 1 38.52 -13.91 32.57
C MET A 1 38.77 -15.16 31.75
N SER A 2 37.84 -15.50 30.85
CA SER A 2 37.96 -16.62 29.91
C SER A 2 37.31 -16.17 28.59
N PRO A 3 38.02 -16.23 27.45
CA PRO A 3 37.47 -15.76 26.19
C PRO A 3 36.62 -16.82 25.47
N LEU A 4 35.64 -16.28 24.76
CA LEU A 4 34.69 -16.93 23.87
C LEU A 4 35.36 -17.80 22.79
N SER A 5 34.71 -18.92 22.45
CA SER A 5 34.85 -19.55 21.13
C SER A 5 33.59 -20.33 20.78
N ARG A 6 32.58 -19.61 20.25
CA ARG A 6 31.46 -20.22 19.54
C ARG A 6 31.79 -20.22 18.05
N ARG A 7 32.07 -21.42 17.53
CA ARG A 7 32.27 -21.70 16.10
C ARG A 7 30.95 -21.42 15.37
N PHE A 8 30.97 -20.45 14.47
CA PHE A 8 29.92 -20.26 13.46
C PHE A 8 30.09 -21.35 12.39
N VAL A 9 29.05 -22.17 12.21
CA VAL A 9 28.92 -23.10 11.09
C VAL A 9 28.21 -22.34 9.96
N CYS A 10 28.91 -22.09 8.85
CA CYS A 10 28.30 -21.63 7.61
C CYS A 10 27.62 -22.81 6.89
N PRO A 11 26.34 -22.72 6.53
CA PRO A 11 25.82 -23.49 5.41
C PRO A 11 25.98 -22.67 4.12
N ALA A 12 26.83 -23.17 3.22
CA ALA A 12 26.86 -22.76 1.84
C ALA A 12 25.56 -23.23 1.16
N ILE A 13 24.66 -22.29 0.82
CA ILE A 13 23.49 -22.58 0.00
C ILE A 13 23.88 -22.32 -1.45
N ALA A 14 24.05 -23.41 -2.20
CA ALA A 14 24.18 -23.41 -3.65
C ALA A 14 22.83 -23.05 -4.27
N VAL A 15 22.76 -21.92 -4.97
CA VAL A 15 21.60 -21.59 -5.82
C VAL A 15 21.97 -21.94 -7.26
N SER A 16 21.41 -23.08 -7.70
CA SER A 16 21.47 -23.54 -9.08
C SER A 16 20.55 -22.66 -9.93
N LEU A 17 21.15 -21.94 -10.88
CA LEU A 17 20.50 -21.08 -11.85
C LEU A 17 20.26 -21.89 -13.14
N CYS A 18 19.03 -22.35 -13.35
CA CYS A 18 18.57 -22.91 -14.61
C CYS A 18 17.11 -22.49 -14.84
N LEU A 19 16.86 -21.75 -15.92
CA LEU A 19 15.65 -21.72 -16.76
C LEU A 19 15.86 -20.60 -17.80
N ALA A 20 16.39 -20.95 -18.98
CA ALA A 20 15.67 -21.45 -20.15
C ALA A 20 14.97 -20.32 -20.94
N VAL A 21 15.59 -20.06 -22.09
CA VAL A 21 15.13 -19.22 -23.21
C VAL A 21 13.80 -19.73 -23.75
N GLY A 22 12.86 -18.81 -23.98
CA GLY A 22 11.64 -19.05 -24.74
C GLY A 22 11.29 -17.80 -25.57
N ALA A 23 11.73 -17.80 -26.82
CA ALA A 23 11.32 -16.85 -27.85
C ALA A 23 9.97 -17.26 -28.48
N CYS A 24 9.40 -16.32 -29.25
CA CYS A 24 8.26 -16.46 -30.17
C CYS A 24 6.86 -16.28 -29.55
N MET A 25 6.21 -15.16 -29.87
CA MET A 25 5.24 -15.13 -30.97
C MET A 25 4.83 -13.68 -31.29
N ALA A 26 4.99 -13.33 -32.56
CA ALA A 26 4.45 -12.14 -33.18
C ALA A 26 2.91 -12.26 -33.27
N SER A 27 2.20 -11.16 -33.05
CA SER A 27 0.82 -11.04 -33.49
C SER A 27 0.65 -9.70 -34.19
N ASP A 28 0.50 -9.87 -35.50
CA ASP A 28 0.13 -8.93 -36.53
C ASP A 28 -1.13 -8.15 -36.12
N ARG A 29 -1.08 -6.82 -36.17
CA ARG A 29 -2.28 -5.98 -36.12
C ARG A 29 -2.22 -4.92 -37.20
N ALA A 30 -2.80 -5.29 -38.32
CA ALA A 30 -3.16 -4.45 -39.44
C ALA A 30 -3.93 -3.17 -39.04
N ALA A 31 -3.57 -2.08 -39.71
CA ALA A 31 -4.35 -0.86 -39.95
C ALA A 31 -4.12 -0.50 -41.43
N PRO A 32 -4.87 0.44 -42.07
CA PRO A 32 -6.25 0.95 -41.88
C PRO A 32 -7.08 0.73 -43.18
N PRO A 33 -8.27 1.36 -43.35
CA PRO A 33 -8.29 2.49 -44.30
C PRO A 33 -9.27 3.66 -44.01
N ALA A 34 -8.81 4.83 -44.45
CA ALA A 34 -9.45 6.00 -45.09
C ALA A 34 -10.97 6.34 -44.93
N ALA A 35 -11.20 7.55 -44.43
CA ALA A 35 -11.98 8.68 -44.98
C ALA A 35 -13.25 8.47 -45.84
N SER A 36 -14.32 9.19 -45.50
CA SER A 36 -15.01 10.10 -46.45
C SER A 36 -15.91 11.12 -45.73
N ALA A 37 -15.94 12.32 -46.30
CA ALA A 37 -16.73 13.47 -45.89
C ALA A 37 -18.13 13.46 -46.51
N GLY A 38 -19.10 14.07 -45.84
CA GLY A 38 -20.42 14.39 -46.39
C GLY A 38 -20.89 15.76 -45.88
N SER A 39 -20.98 16.72 -46.78
CA SER A 39 -21.49 18.08 -46.58
C SER A 39 -22.99 18.13 -46.89
N GLY A 40 -23.76 18.87 -46.10
CA GLY A 40 -25.17 19.18 -46.36
C GLY A 40 -25.59 20.42 -45.58
N ALA A 41 -25.84 21.51 -46.31
CA ALA A 41 -26.08 22.85 -45.80
C ALA A 41 -27.58 23.18 -45.64
N ALA A 42 -27.80 24.25 -44.86
CA ALA A 42 -28.94 25.18 -44.83
C ALA A 42 -30.20 24.81 -44.00
N ALA A 43 -30.47 25.58 -42.95
CA ALA A 43 -31.38 26.73 -43.04
C ALA A 43 -31.44 27.50 -41.71
N SER A 44 -31.41 28.83 -41.82
CA SER A 44 -31.49 29.81 -40.73
C SER A 44 -32.82 29.78 -39.99
N ALA A 45 -32.77 29.96 -38.67
CA ALA A 45 -33.79 30.67 -37.92
C ALA A 45 -33.13 31.39 -36.73
N THR A 46 -32.95 32.70 -36.88
CA THR A 46 -32.52 33.60 -35.81
C THR A 46 -33.61 33.68 -34.75
N VAL A 47 -33.27 33.31 -33.51
CA VAL A 47 -34.04 33.70 -32.32
C VAL A 47 -33.05 34.29 -31.32
N PRO A 48 -33.17 35.57 -30.93
CA PRO A 48 -32.35 36.13 -29.87
C PRO A 48 -33.06 35.84 -28.54
N VAL A 49 -32.55 34.92 -27.73
CA VAL A 49 -33.00 34.82 -26.35
C VAL A 49 -31.92 34.25 -25.43
N THR A 50 -31.54 35.10 -24.48
CA THR A 50 -30.98 34.82 -23.16
C THR A 50 -29.78 33.88 -23.10
N GLU A 51 -28.59 34.47 -22.98
CA GLU A 51 -27.36 33.81 -22.55
C GLU A 51 -27.63 32.98 -21.28
N PRO A 52 -27.65 31.63 -21.36
CA PRO A 52 -27.60 30.83 -20.16
C PRO A 52 -26.18 30.97 -19.61
N THR A 53 -26.08 31.31 -18.33
CA THR A 53 -24.84 31.24 -17.55
C THR A 53 -24.05 29.99 -17.95
N PRO A 54 -22.74 30.06 -18.23
CA PRO A 54 -21.95 28.88 -18.55
C PRO A 54 -22.02 27.95 -17.34
N MET A 55 -22.82 26.89 -17.45
CA MET A 55 -22.74 25.79 -16.51
C MET A 55 -21.31 25.25 -16.60
N PRO A 56 -20.60 25.03 -15.48
CA PRO A 56 -19.30 24.38 -15.55
C PRO A 56 -19.51 23.03 -16.22
N SER A 57 -18.97 22.90 -17.44
CA SER A 57 -18.97 21.68 -18.21
C SER A 57 -18.48 20.56 -17.31
N GLN A 58 -19.39 19.61 -17.17
CA GLN A 58 -19.30 18.39 -16.39
C GLN A 58 -17.91 17.76 -16.51
N THR A 59 -17.35 17.45 -15.35
CA THR A 59 -16.22 16.54 -15.11
C THR A 59 -16.15 15.46 -16.18
N ASP A 60 -15.02 15.39 -16.88
CA ASP A 60 -14.69 14.33 -17.81
C ASP A 60 -15.09 12.96 -17.24
N PRO A 61 -15.90 12.15 -17.95
CA PRO A 61 -16.28 10.82 -17.49
C PRO A 61 -15.07 9.87 -17.33
N ALA A 62 -13.91 10.27 -17.85
CA ALA A 62 -12.64 9.56 -17.68
C ALA A 62 -12.04 9.69 -16.25
N ASP A 63 -12.39 10.75 -15.49
CA ASP A 63 -11.80 10.99 -14.14
C ASP A 63 -12.36 10.03 -13.07
N ARG A 64 -13.51 9.39 -13.32
CA ARG A 64 -14.14 8.45 -12.36
C ARG A 64 -13.54 7.04 -12.36
N SER A 65 -12.57 6.75 -13.24
CA SER A 65 -12.08 5.38 -13.44
C SER A 65 -10.91 4.99 -12.53
N SER A 66 -10.37 5.91 -11.74
CA SER A 66 -9.28 5.59 -10.79
C SER A 66 -9.83 5.39 -9.39
N PRO A 67 -9.46 4.31 -8.67
CA PRO A 67 -9.84 4.16 -7.27
C PRO A 67 -9.29 5.35 -6.47
N PRO A 68 -10.05 5.87 -5.49
CA PRO A 68 -9.57 6.99 -4.68
C PRO A 68 -8.28 6.58 -3.97
N LYS A 69 -7.30 7.47 -3.88
CA LYS A 69 -6.02 7.17 -3.24
C LYS A 69 -6.23 6.67 -1.80
N ALA A 70 -5.40 5.72 -1.36
CA ALA A 70 -5.41 5.24 0.02
C ALA A 70 -5.23 6.39 1.01
N GLN A 71 -5.92 6.31 2.15
CA GLN A 71 -5.76 7.24 3.26
C GLN A 71 -4.53 6.85 4.08
N VAL A 72 -3.65 7.80 4.35
CA VAL A 72 -2.40 7.58 5.10
C VAL A 72 -2.46 8.35 6.41
N GLY A 73 -2.36 7.63 7.52
CA GLY A 73 -2.27 8.21 8.86
C GLY A 73 -0.92 8.87 9.13
N GLU A 74 -0.86 9.65 10.21
CA GLU A 74 0.38 10.31 10.63
C GLU A 74 1.24 9.38 11.50
N ALA A 75 2.54 9.30 11.18
CA ALA A 75 3.55 8.77 12.10
C ALA A 75 3.84 9.78 13.22
N ALA A 76 2.95 9.81 14.22
CA ALA A 76 3.07 10.70 15.38
C ALA A 76 4.23 10.27 16.30
N GLY A 77 5.04 11.25 16.76
CA GLY A 77 6.24 11.00 17.55
C GLY A 77 7.47 10.59 16.73
N ALA A 78 8.58 10.28 17.40
CA ALA A 78 9.84 9.92 16.76
C ALA A 78 10.00 8.41 16.48
N GLY A 79 9.08 7.58 16.99
CA GLY A 79 9.19 6.12 17.01
C GLY A 79 9.72 5.59 18.35
N PRO A 80 10.04 4.28 18.44
CA PRO A 80 10.05 3.29 17.35
C PRO A 80 8.64 2.84 16.92
N PHE A 81 8.42 2.64 15.62
CA PHE A 81 7.17 2.12 15.04
C PHE A 81 7.30 0.62 14.76
N GLY A 82 6.64 -0.20 15.57
CA GLY A 82 6.73 -1.67 15.50
C GLY A 82 5.49 -2.36 14.93
N GLN A 83 4.37 -1.67 14.80
CA GLN A 83 3.10 -2.23 14.33
C GLN A 83 2.32 -1.19 13.52
N PHE A 84 1.51 -1.68 12.59
CA PHE A 84 0.67 -0.88 11.71
C PHE A 84 -0.67 -1.57 11.51
N ILE A 85 -1.68 -0.76 11.23
CA ILE A 85 -3.03 -1.17 10.86
C ILE A 85 -3.19 -0.86 9.38
N VAL A 86 -3.57 -1.85 8.58
CA VAL A 86 -3.93 -1.67 7.16
C VAL A 86 -5.35 -2.17 6.92
N LYS A 87 -6.17 -1.36 6.26
CA LYS A 87 -7.47 -1.79 5.76
C LYS A 87 -7.40 -1.91 4.25
N TYR A 88 -7.75 -3.09 3.76
CA TYR A 88 -7.92 -3.33 2.33
C TYR A 88 -9.36 -3.02 1.89
N ARG A 89 -9.56 -2.78 0.59
CA ARG A 89 -10.86 -2.55 -0.03
C ARG A 89 -11.71 -3.82 -0.06
N ASP A 90 -13.01 -3.63 -0.12
CA ASP A 90 -14.03 -4.69 0.00
C ASP A 90 -13.90 -5.80 -1.07
N ASP A 91 -13.43 -5.44 -2.25
CA ASP A 91 -13.29 -6.34 -3.39
C ASP A 91 -11.90 -7.02 -3.47
N SER A 92 -10.96 -6.62 -2.62
CA SER A 92 -9.58 -7.09 -2.65
C SER A 92 -9.42 -8.54 -2.16
N GLN A 93 -8.40 -9.23 -2.66
CA GLN A 93 -8.05 -10.58 -2.23
C GLN A 93 -7.64 -10.68 -0.76
N PRO A 94 -6.78 -9.78 -0.21
CA PRO A 94 -6.41 -9.82 1.20
C PRO A 94 -7.62 -9.72 2.14
N LEU A 95 -8.64 -8.94 1.77
CA LEU A 95 -9.86 -8.87 2.57
C LEU A 95 -10.67 -10.17 2.50
N LYS A 96 -10.84 -10.76 1.32
CA LYS A 96 -11.66 -11.97 1.13
C LYS A 96 -11.00 -13.24 1.67
N GLN A 97 -9.67 -13.29 1.69
CA GLN A 97 -8.89 -14.47 2.04
C GLN A 97 -7.73 -14.10 2.97
N VAL A 98 -7.82 -14.50 4.24
CA VAL A 98 -6.76 -14.23 5.23
C VAL A 98 -5.40 -14.78 4.79
N GLY A 99 -5.37 -15.94 4.12
CA GLY A 99 -4.14 -16.53 3.58
C GLY A 99 -3.45 -15.68 2.51
N ALA A 100 -4.13 -14.70 1.92
CA ALA A 100 -3.55 -13.78 0.93
C ALA A 100 -2.86 -12.56 1.57
N VAL A 101 -3.06 -12.32 2.89
CA VAL A 101 -2.50 -11.15 3.57
C VAL A 101 -0.98 -11.24 3.70
N GLN A 102 -0.46 -12.35 4.22
CA GLN A 102 0.99 -12.50 4.44
C GLN A 102 1.81 -12.42 3.12
N PRO A 103 1.43 -13.08 2.01
CA PRO A 103 2.09 -12.87 0.73
C PRO A 103 2.03 -11.43 0.21
N ARG A 104 0.96 -10.69 0.54
CA ARG A 104 0.85 -9.26 0.18
C ARG A 104 1.87 -8.43 0.96
N LEU A 105 1.99 -8.65 2.27
CA LEU A 105 2.98 -8.00 3.11
C LEU A 105 4.41 -8.29 2.62
N GLU A 106 4.72 -9.54 2.27
CA GLU A 106 6.04 -9.92 1.73
C GLU A 106 6.37 -9.19 0.42
N ARG A 107 5.39 -9.04 -0.48
CA ARG A 107 5.56 -8.26 -1.71
C ARG A 107 5.87 -6.80 -1.41
N THR A 108 5.13 -6.17 -0.50
CA THR A 108 5.37 -4.78 -0.11
C THR A 108 6.73 -4.61 0.57
N ALA A 109 7.14 -5.56 1.42
CA ALA A 109 8.47 -5.54 2.05
C ALA A 109 9.60 -5.62 1.02
N ALA A 110 9.45 -6.50 0.02
CA ALA A 110 10.39 -6.64 -1.09
C ALA A 110 10.47 -5.35 -1.93
N GLN A 111 9.34 -4.71 -2.23
CA GLN A 111 9.28 -3.44 -2.95
C GLN A 111 9.89 -2.28 -2.16
N PHE A 112 9.73 -2.29 -0.84
CA PHE A 112 10.31 -1.28 0.05
C PHE A 112 11.85 -1.36 0.09
N GLY A 113 12.43 -2.55 -0.10
CA GLY A 113 13.87 -2.71 -0.35
C GLY A 113 14.80 -2.54 0.87
N LYS A 114 14.27 -2.35 2.08
CA LYS A 114 15.09 -2.32 3.31
C LYS A 114 15.57 -3.72 3.68
N ARG A 115 16.90 -3.88 3.78
CA ARG A 115 17.52 -5.15 4.15
C ARG A 115 17.07 -5.61 5.54
N GLY A 116 16.67 -6.88 5.65
CA GLY A 116 16.24 -7.50 6.90
C GLY A 116 14.87 -7.04 7.40
N LEU A 117 14.13 -6.23 6.62
CA LEU A 117 12.76 -5.86 6.95
C LEU A 117 11.84 -7.08 6.81
N THR A 118 11.14 -7.40 7.89
CA THR A 118 10.12 -8.45 7.93
C THR A 118 8.81 -7.83 8.34
N LEU A 119 7.76 -8.08 7.54
CA LEU A 119 6.38 -7.74 7.85
C LEU A 119 5.63 -9.02 8.20
N THR A 120 4.96 -9.05 9.35
CA THR A 120 4.30 -10.26 9.86
C THR A 120 2.87 -9.93 10.26
N TRP A 121 1.91 -10.55 9.58
CA TRP A 121 0.50 -10.44 9.96
C TRP A 121 0.26 -10.95 11.38
N LYS A 122 -0.57 -10.24 12.15
CA LYS A 122 -0.93 -10.61 13.52
C LYS A 122 -2.35 -11.13 13.59
N HIS A 123 -3.31 -10.31 13.19
CA HIS A 123 -4.72 -10.62 13.26
C HIS A 123 -5.54 -9.61 12.44
N ARG A 124 -6.82 -9.93 12.27
CA ARG A 124 -7.83 -9.01 11.73
C ARG A 124 -8.73 -8.49 12.84
N MET A 125 -8.96 -7.18 12.87
CA MET A 125 -9.89 -6.52 13.78
C MET A 125 -11.33 -6.63 13.27
N GLY A 126 -12.31 -6.42 14.15
CA GLY A 126 -13.75 -6.46 13.81
C GLY A 126 -14.20 -5.39 12.79
N ILE A 127 -13.34 -4.42 12.49
CA ILE A 127 -13.55 -3.38 11.45
C ILE A 127 -12.97 -3.77 10.08
N ASN A 128 -12.60 -5.05 9.90
CA ASN A 128 -11.95 -5.59 8.71
C ASN A 128 -10.61 -4.92 8.34
N ALA A 129 -9.88 -4.42 9.34
CA ALA A 129 -8.49 -3.98 9.19
C ALA A 129 -7.55 -5.02 9.78
N ASP A 130 -6.41 -5.21 9.14
CA ASP A 130 -5.36 -6.15 9.52
C ASP A 130 -4.26 -5.42 10.30
N VAL A 131 -3.85 -6.02 11.42
CA VAL A 131 -2.68 -5.57 12.18
C VAL A 131 -1.48 -6.41 11.76
N PHE A 132 -0.35 -5.76 11.50
CA PHE A 132 0.91 -6.45 11.24
C PHE A 132 2.06 -5.79 12.03
N SER A 133 3.05 -6.60 12.39
CA SER A 133 4.29 -6.11 13.01
C SER A 133 5.39 -5.91 11.98
N VAL A 134 6.33 -5.05 12.33
CA VAL A 134 7.52 -4.73 11.56
C VAL A 134 8.76 -5.04 12.39
N SER A 135 9.71 -5.77 11.80
CA SER A 135 11.00 -6.05 12.43
C SER A 135 12.13 -5.88 11.41
N PRO A 136 13.19 -5.09 11.71
CA PRO A 136 13.32 -4.22 12.89
C PRO A 136 12.28 -3.09 12.90
N ALA A 137 12.01 -2.53 14.08
CA ALA A 137 11.13 -1.37 14.20
C ALA A 137 11.67 -0.17 13.39
N LEU A 138 10.75 0.66 12.90
CA LEU A 138 11.06 1.77 12.01
C LEU A 138 11.18 3.09 12.77
N ASP A 139 12.01 3.99 12.28
CA ASP A 139 11.93 5.40 12.66
C ASP A 139 10.77 6.12 11.94
N ARG A 140 10.56 7.40 12.22
CA ARG A 140 9.49 8.21 11.62
C ARG A 140 9.57 8.31 10.10
N ALA A 141 10.77 8.51 9.55
CA ALA A 141 10.96 8.67 8.12
C ALA A 141 10.69 7.35 7.39
N GLU A 142 11.16 6.25 7.95
CA GLU A 142 10.95 4.91 7.44
C GLU A 142 9.48 4.46 7.55
N ALA A 143 8.80 4.79 8.66
CA ALA A 143 7.38 4.54 8.83
C ALA A 143 6.54 5.29 7.78
N ALA A 144 6.84 6.57 7.56
CA ALA A 144 6.19 7.36 6.51
C ALA A 144 6.43 6.76 5.12
N ALA A 145 7.66 6.33 4.82
CA ALA A 145 7.98 5.68 3.55
C ALA A 145 7.24 4.34 3.39
N LEU A 146 7.15 3.51 4.44
CA LEU A 146 6.42 2.24 4.42
C LEU A 146 4.94 2.48 4.15
N MET A 147 4.33 3.45 4.84
CA MET A 147 2.92 3.80 4.63
C MET A 147 2.66 4.30 3.21
N ASN A 148 3.58 5.07 2.63
CA ASN A 148 3.49 5.48 1.24
C ASN A 148 3.62 4.29 0.26
N ALA A 149 4.43 3.28 0.58
CA ALA A 149 4.53 2.06 -0.22
C ALA A 149 3.21 1.27 -0.22
N PHE A 150 2.53 1.17 0.93
CA PHE A 150 1.17 0.64 0.99
C PHE A 150 0.16 1.54 0.28
N ALA A 151 0.32 2.86 0.34
CA ALA A 151 -0.62 3.78 -0.32
C ALA A 151 -0.56 3.75 -1.85
N ALA A 152 0.53 3.22 -2.41
CA ALA A 152 0.66 2.95 -3.85
C ALA A 152 -0.11 1.70 -4.30
N ASP A 153 -0.55 0.87 -3.34
CA ASP A 153 -1.35 -0.31 -3.59
C ASP A 153 -2.83 0.08 -3.83
N PRO A 154 -3.42 -0.22 -4.99
CA PRO A 154 -4.82 0.10 -5.27
C PRO A 154 -5.80 -0.67 -4.37
N ASP A 155 -5.42 -1.82 -3.81
CA ASP A 155 -6.24 -2.61 -2.92
C ASP A 155 -6.28 -2.02 -1.50
N VAL A 156 -5.41 -1.06 -1.16
CA VAL A 156 -5.38 -0.45 0.16
C VAL A 156 -6.36 0.72 0.22
N GLN A 157 -7.21 0.69 1.26
CA GLN A 157 -8.13 1.77 1.60
C GLN A 157 -7.48 2.74 2.60
N PHE A 158 -6.80 2.21 3.61
CA PHE A 158 -6.25 2.98 4.72
C PHE A 158 -5.04 2.29 5.32
N ILE A 159 -4.05 3.07 5.77
CA ILE A 159 -2.94 2.60 6.59
C ILE A 159 -2.53 3.64 7.63
N GLU A 160 -2.24 3.18 8.85
CA GLU A 160 -1.67 4.02 9.91
C GLU A 160 -0.75 3.20 10.84
N PRO A 161 0.10 3.85 11.65
CA PRO A 161 0.82 3.18 12.72
C PRO A 161 -0.13 2.78 13.86
N ASP A 162 0.08 1.58 14.41
CA ASP A 162 -0.60 1.15 15.63
C ASP A 162 0.12 1.76 16.84
N ASN A 163 -0.34 2.96 17.21
CA ASN A 163 0.20 3.71 18.34
C ASN A 163 -0.29 3.12 19.65
N HIS A 164 0.27 1.97 20.02
CA HIS A 164 0.13 1.47 21.38
C HIS A 164 0.85 2.44 22.33
N ILE A 165 0.07 3.19 23.11
CA ILE A 165 0.60 3.92 24.25
C ILE A 165 1.18 2.86 25.19
N SER A 166 2.50 2.71 25.20
CA SER A 166 3.17 1.95 26.24
C SER A 166 3.04 2.75 27.52
N LEU A 167 2.00 2.46 28.30
CA LEU A 167 1.99 2.79 29.72
C LEU A 167 3.19 2.03 30.30
N GLY A 168 4.26 2.78 30.58
CA GLY A 168 5.40 2.24 31.31
C GLY A 168 4.93 1.60 32.62
N PRO A 169 5.75 0.73 33.24
CA PRO A 169 5.37 0.06 34.47
C PRO A 169 4.88 1.07 35.52
N ILE A 170 3.61 0.98 35.90
CA ILE A 170 3.05 1.76 37.02
C ILE A 170 3.66 1.18 38.29
N ILE A 171 4.84 1.68 38.68
CA ILE A 171 5.41 1.37 39.99
C ILE A 171 4.54 2.10 41.03
N ARG A 172 3.59 1.38 41.64
CA ARG A 172 2.99 1.82 42.90
C ARG A 172 4.05 1.67 43.97
N SER A 173 4.72 2.76 44.35
CA SER A 173 5.60 2.75 45.52
C SER A 173 4.80 2.26 46.74
N PRO A 174 5.29 1.29 47.52
CA PRO A 174 4.65 0.94 48.78
C PRO A 174 4.69 2.16 49.72
N ALA A 175 3.60 2.37 50.48
CA ALA A 175 3.53 3.44 51.47
C ALA A 175 4.68 3.31 52.48
N PRO A 176 5.29 4.43 52.93
CA PRO A 176 6.32 4.37 53.95
C PRO A 176 5.73 3.78 55.23
N VAL A 177 6.33 2.68 55.70
CA VAL A 177 6.06 2.14 57.03
C VAL A 177 6.90 2.97 58.00
N GLU A 178 6.27 3.89 58.72
CA GLU A 178 6.92 4.53 59.87
C GLU A 178 7.20 3.46 60.93
N LYS A 179 8.41 3.52 61.51
CA LYS A 179 8.92 2.56 62.50
C LYS A 179 8.96 3.20 63.88
#